data_AF-A0A2R6BG45-F1
#
_entry.id   AF-A0A2R6BG45-F1
#
_cell.length_a   1.000
_cell.length_b   1.000
_cell.length_c   1.000
_cell.angle_alpha   90.00
_cell.angle_beta   90.00
_cell.angle_gamma   90.00
#
_symmetry.space_group_name_H-M   'P 1'
#
loop_
_entity.id
_entity.type
_entity.pdbx_description
1 polymer ?
#
loop_
_entity_poly.entity_id
_entity_poly.type
_entity_poly.pdbx_seq_one_letter_code
_entity_poly.pdbx_strand_id
1 'polypeptide(L)'
;MRTRLSAALIVLGVALITVGPPILLHTAVYPVAVVRGNSMFPVLQNGELVVFRGVGDPYNIGNGTIIVFVEGGAPVNSLNYLVRPVVIHEVIGRIVNQYGRVYYETKGVNNPYPDPGLTPASNVVGTPVLEVPYAGFILLFFSSPEGLVALIGFLTIYYVESDKKIRDKEKLNRARFLVPFVFLNRGGKLSNDALIRLTYLAEHCEDLAKTELWNNAAQWLAYNLRRDWMYRVTKCDEHGDEAAEFYGKGVPTLRICVKEAEDILRTDQATPRSTTTTNP
;
A
#
# COMPACT_ATOMS: atom_id res chain seq x y z
N MET A 1 0.02 -2.78 17.86
CA MET A 1 -0.71 -4.00 17.46
C MET A 1 -1.58 -3.78 16.21
N ARG A 2 -2.44 -2.75 16.15
CA ARG A 2 -3.28 -2.44 14.96
C ARG A 2 -2.48 -2.23 13.66
N THR A 3 -1.36 -1.52 13.68
CA THR A 3 -0.51 -1.30 12.49
C THR A 3 0.15 -2.57 11.96
N ARG A 4 0.60 -3.46 12.85
CA ARG A 4 1.16 -4.77 12.49
C ARG A 4 0.08 -5.72 11.93
N LEU A 5 -1.13 -5.67 12.51
CA LEU A 5 -2.27 -6.43 12.02
C LEU A 5 -2.71 -5.93 10.62
N SER A 6 -2.80 -4.61 10.43
CA SER A 6 -3.11 -4.03 9.11
C SER A 6 -2.05 -4.36 8.07
N ALA A 7 -0.77 -4.27 8.43
CA ALA A 7 0.32 -4.67 7.52
C ALA A 7 0.24 -6.17 7.17
N ALA A 8 -0.01 -7.04 8.15
CA ALA A 8 -0.17 -8.48 7.92
C ALA A 8 -1.37 -8.79 7.01
N LEU A 9 -2.50 -8.11 7.20
CA LEU A 9 -3.68 -8.25 6.34
C LEU A 9 -3.43 -7.78 4.91
N ILE A 10 -2.68 -6.69 4.73
CA ILE A 10 -2.28 -6.22 3.40
C ILE A 10 -1.39 -7.26 2.72
N VAL A 11 -0.36 -7.76 3.42
CA VAL A 11 0.54 -8.79 2.88
C VAL A 11 -0.23 -10.06 2.52
N LEU A 12 -1.14 -10.50 3.39
CA LEU A 12 -1.98 -11.67 3.13
C LEU A 12 -2.89 -11.44 1.93
N GLY A 13 -3.52 -10.26 1.81
CA GLY A 13 -4.35 -9.90 0.68
C GLY A 13 -3.58 -9.90 -0.64
N VAL A 14 -2.37 -9.32 -0.66
CA VAL A 14 -1.49 -9.33 -1.83
C VAL A 14 -1.06 -10.75 -2.20
N ALA A 15 -0.71 -11.58 -1.22
CA ALA A 15 -0.37 -12.99 -1.45
C ALA A 15 -1.56 -13.76 -2.03
N LEU A 16 -2.77 -13.53 -1.51
CA LEU A 16 -3.99 -14.17 -2.01
C LEU A 16 -4.30 -13.76 -3.45
N ILE A 17 -4.13 -12.49 -3.80
CA ILE A 17 -4.37 -11.97 -5.16
C ILE A 17 -3.33 -12.53 -6.15
N THR A 18 -2.08 -12.68 -5.74
CA THR A 18 -1.00 -13.11 -6.63
C THR A 18 -0.92 -14.63 -6.80
N VAL A 19 -1.17 -15.39 -5.72
CA VAL A 19 -1.03 -16.86 -5.70
C VAL A 19 -2.38 -17.57 -5.86
N GLY A 20 -3.48 -16.96 -5.42
CA GLY A 20 -4.82 -17.56 -5.47
C GLY A 20 -5.32 -17.86 -6.88
N PRO A 21 -5.30 -16.92 -7.84
CA PRO A 21 -5.81 -17.16 -9.18
C PRO A 21 -5.09 -18.28 -9.94
N PRO A 22 -3.73 -18.37 -9.96
CA PRO A 22 -3.05 -19.51 -10.57
C PRO A 22 -3.46 -20.86 -10.00
N ILE A 23 -3.61 -20.96 -8.67
CA ILE A 23 -4.06 -22.20 -8.01
C ILE A 23 -5.49 -22.52 -8.41
N LEU A 24 -6.41 -21.54 -8.36
CA LEU A 24 -7.82 -21.76 -8.66
C LEU A 24 -8.06 -22.18 -10.12
N LEU A 25 -7.27 -21.65 -11.05
CA LEU A 25 -7.40 -21.91 -12.48
C LEU A 25 -6.40 -22.96 -12.99
N HIS A 26 -5.68 -23.63 -12.09
CA HIS A 26 -4.69 -24.68 -12.40
C HIS A 26 -3.66 -24.24 -13.46
N THR A 27 -3.22 -22.97 -13.43
CA THR A 27 -2.24 -22.44 -14.38
C THR A 27 -0.84 -22.36 -13.74
N ALA A 28 0.20 -22.57 -14.55
CA ALA A 28 1.59 -22.39 -14.12
C ALA A 28 2.01 -20.91 -14.01
N VAL A 29 1.20 -20.01 -14.55
CA VAL A 29 1.44 -18.56 -14.66
C VAL A 29 0.19 -17.80 -14.22
N TYR A 30 0.28 -16.48 -14.09
CA TYR A 30 -0.89 -15.67 -13.77
C TYR A 30 -1.95 -15.79 -14.90
N PRO A 31 -3.19 -16.20 -14.59
CA PRO A 31 -4.18 -16.68 -15.57
C PRO A 31 -4.89 -15.57 -16.34
N VAL A 32 -4.15 -14.54 -16.74
CA VAL A 32 -4.67 -13.35 -17.42
C VAL A 32 -3.77 -12.98 -18.59
N ALA A 33 -4.40 -12.75 -19.75
CA ALA A 33 -3.75 -12.28 -20.97
C ALA A 33 -4.58 -11.13 -21.56
N VAL A 34 -3.93 -10.23 -22.31
CA VAL A 34 -4.63 -9.18 -23.05
C VAL A 34 -4.51 -9.45 -24.54
N VAL A 35 -5.64 -9.41 -25.23
CA VAL A 35 -5.70 -9.59 -26.68
C VAL A 35 -5.10 -8.36 -27.36
N ARG A 36 -4.10 -8.59 -28.21
CA ARG A 36 -3.43 -7.54 -28.98
C ARG A 36 -3.61 -7.80 -30.48
N GLY A 37 -4.18 -6.83 -31.17
CA GLY A 37 -4.46 -6.92 -32.61
C GLY A 37 -5.77 -7.66 -32.91
N ASN A 38 -5.95 -8.04 -34.18
CA ASN A 38 -7.21 -8.55 -34.72
C ASN A 38 -7.11 -9.99 -35.24
N SER A 39 -6.06 -10.74 -34.88
CA SER A 39 -5.84 -12.11 -35.39
C SER A 39 -6.93 -13.09 -34.97
N MET A 40 -7.63 -12.80 -33.88
CA MET A 40 -8.72 -13.61 -33.34
C MET A 40 -10.12 -13.02 -33.60
N PHE A 41 -10.24 -11.92 -34.35
CA PHE A 41 -11.55 -11.34 -34.67
C PHE A 41 -12.37 -12.29 -35.59
N PRO A 42 -13.69 -12.45 -35.39
CA PRO A 42 -14.55 -11.80 -34.39
C PRO A 42 -14.65 -12.52 -33.05
N VAL A 43 -13.91 -13.61 -32.85
CA VAL A 43 -13.97 -14.42 -31.62
C VAL A 43 -13.44 -13.67 -30.41
N LEU A 44 -12.29 -13.00 -30.56
CA LEU A 44 -11.74 -12.10 -29.55
C LEU A 44 -11.42 -10.74 -30.17
N GLN A 45 -11.76 -9.68 -29.45
CA GLN A 45 -11.54 -8.30 -29.87
C GLN A 45 -10.25 -7.73 -29.28
N ASN A 46 -9.64 -6.79 -30.02
CA ASN A 46 -8.46 -6.08 -29.53
C ASN A 46 -8.76 -5.34 -28.21
N GLY A 47 -7.89 -5.52 -27.21
CA GLY A 47 -8.03 -4.90 -25.90
C GLY A 47 -8.96 -5.63 -24.92
N GLU A 48 -9.44 -6.82 -25.28
CA GLU A 48 -10.13 -7.70 -24.34
C GLU A 48 -9.16 -8.30 -23.32
N LEU A 49 -9.63 -8.40 -22.07
CA LEU A 49 -8.96 -9.14 -21.03
C LEU A 49 -9.45 -10.58 -21.04
N VAL A 50 -8.56 -11.53 -21.27
CA VAL A 50 -8.87 -12.95 -21.28
C VAL A 50 -8.35 -13.58 -20.01
N VAL A 51 -9.24 -14.20 -19.26
CA VAL A 51 -8.89 -15.12 -18.19
C VAL A 51 -8.86 -16.52 -18.78
N PHE A 52 -7.80 -17.27 -18.49
CA PHE A 52 -7.61 -18.62 -19.01
C PHE A 52 -7.42 -19.64 -17.89
N ARG A 53 -7.74 -20.90 -18.17
CA ARG A 53 -7.56 -22.03 -17.27
C ARG A 53 -6.49 -22.96 -17.83
N GLY A 54 -5.71 -23.59 -16.96
CA GLY A 54 -4.72 -24.58 -17.35
C GLY A 54 -5.34 -25.76 -18.10
N VAL A 55 -4.58 -26.31 -19.04
CA VAL A 55 -4.99 -27.49 -19.81
C VAL A 55 -4.65 -28.74 -19.01
N GLY A 56 -5.60 -29.66 -18.87
CA GLY A 56 -5.40 -30.92 -18.14
C GLY A 56 -4.33 -31.82 -18.77
N ASP A 57 -4.38 -31.99 -20.10
CA ASP A 57 -3.35 -32.67 -20.89
C ASP A 57 -2.87 -31.79 -22.05
N PRO A 58 -1.76 -31.04 -21.87
CA PRO A 58 -1.19 -30.22 -22.94
C PRO A 58 -0.70 -31.02 -24.14
N TYR A 59 -0.50 -32.34 -24.04
CA TYR A 59 0.04 -33.18 -25.12
C TYR A 59 -1.04 -33.80 -26.01
N ASN A 60 -2.31 -33.60 -25.66
CA ASN A 60 -3.47 -34.10 -26.38
C ASN A 60 -4.58 -33.03 -26.50
N ILE A 61 -4.27 -31.96 -27.22
CA ILE A 61 -5.22 -30.89 -27.54
C ILE A 61 -5.81 -31.15 -28.94
N GLY A 62 -7.13 -31.13 -29.05
CA GLY A 62 -7.84 -31.33 -30.30
C GLY A 62 -7.83 -30.10 -31.20
N ASN A 63 -7.93 -30.33 -32.52
CA ASN A 63 -8.12 -29.27 -33.50
C ASN A 63 -9.40 -28.48 -33.21
N GLY A 64 -9.39 -27.17 -33.49
CA GLY A 64 -10.48 -26.25 -33.16
C GLY A 64 -10.38 -25.61 -31.77
N THR A 65 -9.42 -26.05 -30.95
CA THR A 65 -9.26 -25.51 -29.59
C THR A 65 -8.48 -24.21 -29.61
N ILE A 66 -9.00 -23.15 -28.99
CA ILE A 66 -8.26 -21.90 -28.78
C ILE A 66 -7.37 -22.07 -27.54
N ILE A 67 -6.06 -21.91 -27.76
CA ILE A 67 -5.05 -22.04 -26.71
C ILE A 67 -4.33 -20.73 -26.47
N VAL A 68 -3.96 -20.50 -25.21
CA VAL A 68 -3.04 -19.45 -24.78
C VAL A 68 -1.67 -20.08 -24.63
N PHE A 69 -0.67 -19.53 -25.30
CA PHE A 69 0.70 -20.03 -25.24
C PHE A 69 1.70 -18.88 -25.28
N VAL A 70 2.94 -19.19 -24.92
CA VAL A 70 4.06 -18.24 -24.95
C VAL A 70 5.01 -18.60 -26.07
N GLU A 71 5.33 -17.63 -26.92
CA GLU A 71 6.18 -17.84 -28.08
C GLU A 71 7.66 -18.04 -27.70
N GLY A 72 8.35 -18.99 -28.34
CA GLY A 72 9.79 -19.27 -28.16
C GLY A 72 10.14 -20.73 -27.79
N GLY A 73 11.41 -21.12 -27.89
CA GLY A 73 11.84 -22.54 -27.78
C GLY A 73 12.03 -23.09 -26.36
N ALA A 74 12.02 -22.24 -25.32
CA ALA A 74 12.22 -22.67 -23.93
C ALA A 74 10.88 -22.90 -23.20
N PRO A 75 10.81 -23.86 -22.25
CA PRO A 75 9.63 -24.06 -21.41
C PRO A 75 9.22 -22.78 -20.68
N VAL A 76 7.92 -22.59 -20.51
CA VAL A 76 7.38 -21.43 -19.80
C VAL A 76 7.56 -21.65 -18.29
N ASN A 77 8.09 -20.63 -17.62
CA ASN A 77 8.08 -20.53 -16.17
C ASN A 77 7.49 -19.17 -15.76
N SER A 78 7.25 -19.01 -14.47
CA SER A 78 6.61 -17.81 -13.92
C SER A 78 7.36 -16.51 -14.22
N LEU A 79 8.69 -16.53 -14.34
CA LEU A 79 9.47 -15.33 -14.71
C LEU A 79 9.41 -15.02 -16.21
N ASN A 80 9.59 -16.03 -17.07
CA ASN A 80 9.67 -15.82 -18.51
C ASN A 80 8.33 -15.41 -19.13
N TYR A 81 7.21 -15.72 -18.47
CA TYR A 81 5.87 -15.28 -18.88
C TYR A 81 5.70 -13.76 -18.89
N LEU A 82 6.42 -13.03 -18.02
CA LEU A 82 6.30 -11.58 -17.91
C LEU A 82 7.00 -10.81 -19.05
N VAL A 83 7.92 -11.47 -19.75
CA VAL A 83 8.81 -10.82 -20.72
C VAL A 83 8.58 -11.35 -22.15
N ARG A 84 7.97 -12.53 -22.29
CA ARG A 84 7.71 -13.15 -23.60
C ARG A 84 6.31 -12.81 -24.10
N PRO A 85 6.11 -12.67 -25.42
CA PRO A 85 4.80 -12.43 -25.98
C PRO A 85 3.87 -13.63 -25.73
N VAL A 86 2.73 -13.34 -25.11
CA VAL A 86 1.61 -14.28 -24.98
C VAL A 86 0.76 -14.17 -26.23
N VAL A 87 0.44 -15.32 -26.83
CA VAL A 87 -0.33 -15.47 -28.06
C VAL A 87 -1.55 -16.34 -27.77
N ILE A 88 -2.69 -16.00 -28.38
CA ILE A 88 -3.95 -16.74 -28.26
C ILE A 88 -4.41 -17.08 -29.67
N HIS A 89 -4.33 -18.35 -30.08
CA HIS A 89 -4.71 -18.81 -31.42
C HIS A 89 -5.38 -20.19 -31.38
N GLU A 90 -6.03 -20.58 -32.48
CA GLU A 90 -6.68 -21.87 -32.65
C GLU A 90 -5.66 -22.95 -33.06
N VAL A 91 -5.77 -24.15 -32.49
CA VAL A 91 -5.03 -25.33 -32.92
C VAL A 91 -5.64 -25.88 -34.20
N ILE A 92 -4.85 -25.94 -35.27
CA ILE A 92 -5.28 -26.51 -36.55
C ILE A 92 -4.62 -27.86 -36.86
N GLY A 93 -3.54 -28.21 -36.14
CA GLY A 93 -2.84 -29.47 -36.33
C GLY A 93 -1.97 -29.86 -35.14
N ARG A 94 -1.72 -31.17 -35.00
CA ARG A 94 -0.83 -31.76 -34.01
C ARG A 94 0.28 -32.54 -34.71
N ILE A 95 1.53 -32.20 -34.41
CA ILE A 95 2.72 -32.78 -35.03
C ILE A 95 3.57 -33.43 -33.94
N VAL A 96 4.02 -34.66 -34.18
CA VAL A 96 4.95 -35.36 -33.29
C VAL A 96 6.26 -35.51 -34.03
N ASN A 97 7.35 -34.99 -33.44
CA ASN A 97 8.67 -35.12 -34.05
C ASN A 97 9.27 -36.53 -33.83
N GLN A 98 10.40 -36.81 -34.48
CA GLN A 98 11.13 -38.07 -34.36
C GLN A 98 11.57 -38.44 -32.93
N TYR A 99 11.55 -37.49 -32.00
CA TYR A 99 11.91 -37.68 -30.59
C TYR A 99 10.68 -37.80 -29.67
N GLY A 100 9.47 -37.92 -30.23
CA GLY A 100 8.23 -38.03 -29.47
C GLY A 100 7.74 -36.72 -28.86
N ARG A 101 8.34 -35.57 -29.21
CA ARG A 101 7.87 -34.26 -28.71
C ARG A 101 6.67 -33.79 -29.52
N VAL A 102 5.66 -33.32 -28.81
CA VAL A 102 4.40 -32.82 -29.38
C VAL A 102 4.51 -31.32 -29.64
N TYR A 103 4.09 -30.94 -30.85
CA TYR A 103 3.96 -29.57 -31.30
C TYR A 103 2.56 -29.35 -31.87
N TYR A 104 2.09 -28.12 -31.78
CA TYR A 104 0.85 -27.67 -32.38
C TYR A 104 1.13 -26.67 -33.49
N GLU A 105 0.45 -26.88 -34.61
CA GLU A 105 0.29 -25.87 -35.63
C GLU A 105 -0.89 -24.99 -35.22
N THR A 106 -0.64 -23.70 -35.07
CA THR A 106 -1.62 -22.72 -34.60
C THR A 106 -1.95 -21.70 -35.67
N LYS A 107 -3.14 -21.12 -35.59
CA LYS A 107 -3.59 -20.10 -36.52
C LYS A 107 -4.58 -19.16 -35.82
N GLY A 108 -4.37 -17.85 -35.98
CA GLY A 108 -5.41 -16.88 -35.62
C GLY A 108 -6.64 -17.07 -36.52
N VAL A 109 -7.84 -17.07 -35.93
CA VAL A 109 -9.11 -17.32 -36.66
C VAL A 109 -9.28 -16.38 -37.87
N ASN A 110 -8.80 -15.14 -37.75
CA ASN A 110 -8.85 -14.12 -38.80
C ASN A 110 -7.63 -14.13 -39.74
N ASN A 111 -6.60 -14.93 -39.45
CA ASN A 111 -5.37 -14.92 -40.25
C ASN A 111 -5.59 -15.72 -41.56
N PRO A 112 -4.97 -15.31 -42.68
CA PRO A 112 -5.07 -16.07 -43.93
C PRO A 112 -4.25 -17.37 -43.90
N TYR A 113 -3.11 -17.39 -43.22
CA TYR A 113 -2.17 -18.50 -43.16
C TYR A 113 -1.93 -18.97 -41.72
N PRO A 114 -1.51 -20.23 -41.51
CA PRO A 114 -0.99 -20.71 -40.23
C PRO A 114 0.18 -19.86 -39.71
N ASP A 115 0.40 -19.92 -38.40
CA ASP A 115 1.56 -19.28 -37.79
C ASP A 115 2.86 -19.94 -38.29
N PRO A 116 3.94 -19.17 -38.56
CA PRO A 116 5.16 -19.71 -39.15
C PRO A 116 5.94 -20.66 -38.21
N GLY A 117 5.67 -20.60 -36.91
CA GLY A 117 6.34 -21.40 -35.89
C GLY A 117 5.42 -22.47 -35.31
N LEU A 118 5.98 -23.67 -35.09
CA LEU A 118 5.28 -24.72 -34.34
C LEU A 118 5.37 -24.47 -32.84
N THR A 119 4.23 -24.53 -32.17
CA THR A 119 4.13 -24.29 -30.72
C THR A 119 4.37 -25.59 -29.95
N PRO A 120 5.43 -25.69 -29.14
CA PRO A 120 5.64 -26.87 -28.30
C PRO A 120 4.48 -27.04 -27.31
N ALA A 121 4.02 -28.27 -27.08
CA ALA A 121 2.97 -28.56 -26.08
C ALA A 121 3.31 -28.02 -24.68
N SER A 122 4.61 -27.97 -24.32
CA SER A 122 5.10 -27.42 -23.05
C SER A 122 4.93 -25.91 -22.90
N ASN A 123 4.61 -25.19 -23.97
CA ASN A 123 4.43 -23.74 -23.95
C ASN A 123 2.96 -23.32 -23.84
N VAL A 124 2.04 -24.27 -23.91
CA VAL A 124 0.62 -24.02 -23.72
C VAL A 124 0.37 -23.76 -22.24
N VAL A 125 -0.15 -22.57 -21.92
CA VAL A 125 -0.41 -22.15 -20.54
C VAL A 125 -1.88 -22.29 -20.15
N GLY A 126 -2.78 -22.41 -21.12
CA GLY A 126 -4.18 -22.62 -20.85
C GLY A 126 -5.11 -22.46 -22.05
N THR A 127 -6.41 -22.48 -21.79
CA THR A 127 -7.50 -22.16 -22.72
C THR A 127 -8.34 -21.02 -22.14
N PRO A 128 -8.81 -20.05 -22.94
CA PRO A 128 -9.71 -19.00 -22.49
C PRO A 128 -10.96 -19.56 -21.80
N VAL A 129 -11.39 -18.92 -20.71
CA VAL A 129 -12.63 -19.28 -19.98
C VAL A 129 -13.54 -18.09 -19.68
N LEU A 130 -12.99 -16.87 -19.70
CA LEU A 130 -13.75 -15.64 -19.52
C LEU A 130 -13.08 -14.51 -20.29
N GLU A 131 -13.91 -13.70 -20.94
CA GLU A 131 -13.50 -12.53 -21.72
C GLU A 131 -14.18 -11.30 -21.11
N VAL A 132 -13.39 -10.26 -20.82
CA VAL A 132 -13.90 -9.00 -20.29
C VAL A 132 -13.58 -7.90 -21.30
N PRO A 133 -14.61 -7.41 -22.03
CA PRO A 133 -14.45 -6.34 -23.00
C PRO A 133 -13.82 -5.09 -22.39
N TYR A 134 -12.92 -4.44 -23.14
CA TYR A 134 -12.24 -3.19 -22.81
C TYR A 134 -11.35 -3.18 -21.55
N ALA A 135 -11.43 -4.17 -20.66
CA ALA A 135 -10.64 -4.23 -19.44
C ALA A 135 -9.13 -4.39 -19.71
N GLY A 136 -8.77 -4.98 -20.84
CA GLY A 136 -7.38 -5.12 -21.27
C GLY A 136 -6.70 -3.77 -21.55
N PHE A 137 -7.45 -2.75 -22.00
CA PHE A 137 -6.88 -1.43 -22.26
C PHE A 137 -6.34 -0.74 -20.99
N ILE A 138 -6.95 -1.00 -19.83
CA ILE A 138 -6.43 -0.46 -18.55
C ILE A 138 -5.04 -1.03 -18.27
N LEU A 139 -4.89 -2.35 -18.44
CA LEU A 139 -3.59 -3.02 -18.25
C LEU A 139 -2.57 -2.58 -19.30
N LEU A 140 -2.97 -2.44 -20.56
CA LEU A 140 -2.10 -1.97 -21.63
C LEU A 140 -1.63 -0.54 -21.39
N PHE A 141 -2.52 0.35 -20.91
CA PHE A 141 -2.16 1.72 -20.55
C PHE A 141 -1.08 1.72 -19.47
N PHE A 142 -1.28 1.04 -18.34
CA PHE A 142 -0.27 0.98 -17.28
C PHE A 142 1.00 0.20 -17.66
N SER A 143 0.96 -0.61 -18.72
CA SER A 143 2.15 -1.27 -19.29
C SER A 143 2.89 -0.39 -20.30
N SER A 144 2.29 0.72 -20.75
CA SER A 144 2.92 1.65 -21.69
C SER A 144 3.87 2.63 -20.96
N PRO A 145 4.90 3.17 -21.64
CA PRO A 145 5.77 4.19 -21.08
C PRO A 145 4.98 5.40 -20.54
N GLU A 146 3.97 5.85 -21.27
CA GLU A 146 3.12 7.00 -20.92
C GLU A 146 2.28 6.70 -19.67
N GLY A 147 1.67 5.51 -19.58
CA GLY A 147 0.89 5.15 -18.41
C GLY A 147 1.75 4.90 -17.17
N LEU A 148 2.98 4.39 -17.32
CA LEU A 148 3.95 4.30 -16.22
C LEU A 148 4.34 5.69 -15.70
N VAL A 149 4.61 6.65 -16.59
CA VAL A 149 4.90 8.04 -16.20
C VAL A 149 3.70 8.65 -15.48
N ALA A 150 2.48 8.45 -15.99
CA ALA A 150 1.26 8.94 -15.35
C ALA A 150 1.06 8.33 -13.94
N LEU A 151 1.30 7.02 -13.79
CA LEU A 151 1.19 6.33 -12.51
C LEU A 151 2.20 6.85 -11.48
N ILE A 152 3.47 6.98 -11.87
CA ILE A 152 4.52 7.51 -10.99
C ILE A 152 4.21 8.96 -10.59
N GLY A 153 3.75 9.78 -11.54
CA GLY A 153 3.35 11.16 -11.29
C GLY A 153 2.20 11.25 -10.28
N PHE A 154 1.15 10.44 -10.47
CA PHE A 154 0.03 10.37 -9.54
C PHE A 154 0.45 9.96 -8.13
N LEU A 155 1.26 8.90 -8.01
CA LEU A 155 1.76 8.42 -6.70
C LEU A 155 2.63 9.46 -6.00
N THR A 156 3.43 10.22 -6.77
CA THR A 156 4.27 11.29 -6.25
C THR A 156 3.42 12.44 -5.69
N ILE A 157 2.41 12.90 -6.45
CA ILE A 157 1.49 13.95 -6.00
C ILE A 157 0.78 13.52 -4.72
N TYR A 158 0.22 12.31 -4.72
CA TYR A 158 -0.46 11.74 -3.56
C TYR A 158 0.47 11.69 -2.33
N TYR A 159 1.71 11.26 -2.50
CA TYR A 159 2.70 11.22 -1.42
C TYR A 159 3.00 12.63 -0.87
N VAL A 160 3.21 13.61 -1.74
CA VAL A 160 3.48 15.00 -1.34
C VAL A 160 2.29 15.62 -0.60
N GLU A 161 1.06 15.42 -1.08
CA GLU A 161 -0.14 15.91 -0.39
C GLU A 161 -0.32 15.26 0.98
N SER A 162 -0.07 13.94 1.07
CA SER A 162 -0.12 13.21 2.32
C SER A 162 0.92 13.72 3.32
N ASP A 163 2.17 13.96 2.88
CA ASP A 163 3.24 14.49 3.73
C ASP A 163 2.92 15.90 4.24
N LYS A 164 2.46 16.79 3.36
CA LYS A 164 2.03 18.15 3.74
C LYS A 164 0.96 18.11 4.83
N LYS A 165 -0.07 17.27 4.65
CA LYS A 165 -1.16 17.12 5.62
C LYS A 165 -0.67 16.65 6.99
N ILE A 166 0.32 15.74 7.03
CA ILE A 166 0.93 15.27 8.27
C ILE A 166 1.68 16.42 8.95
N ARG A 167 2.54 17.13 8.22
CA ARG A 167 3.33 18.26 8.75
C ARG A 167 2.46 19.40 9.26
N ASP A 168 1.40 19.75 8.55
CA ASP A 168 0.47 20.79 8.98
C ASP A 168 -0.26 20.41 10.27
N LYS A 169 -0.62 19.12 10.41
CA LYS A 169 -1.22 18.59 11.64
C LYS A 169 -0.23 18.63 12.81
N GLU A 170 1.03 18.26 12.60
CA GLU A 170 2.07 18.34 13.62
C GLU A 170 2.29 19.79 14.10
N LYS A 171 2.39 20.75 13.17
CA LYS A 171 2.50 22.19 13.50
C LYS A 171 1.30 22.69 14.29
N LEU A 172 0.08 22.35 13.85
CA LEU A 172 -1.15 22.75 14.52
C LEU A 172 -1.19 22.20 15.95
N ASN A 173 -0.80 20.93 16.15
CA ASN A 173 -0.81 20.29 17.45
C ASN A 173 0.28 20.84 18.40
N ARG A 174 1.47 21.20 17.89
CA ARG A 174 2.49 21.92 18.67
C ARG A 174 1.97 23.28 19.14
N ALA A 175 1.34 24.04 18.26
CA ALA A 175 0.73 25.32 18.61
C ALA A 175 -0.42 25.13 19.63
N ARG A 176 -1.32 24.15 19.38
CA ARG A 176 -2.45 23.82 20.26
C ARG A 176 -2.01 23.44 21.68
N PHE A 177 -0.86 22.76 21.82
CA PHE A 177 -0.31 22.37 23.11
C PHE A 177 0.04 23.60 23.96
N LEU A 178 0.51 24.68 23.32
CA LEU A 178 0.92 25.90 24.00
C LEU A 178 -0.26 26.80 24.42
N VAL A 179 -1.44 26.62 23.80
CA VAL A 179 -2.58 27.54 24.00
C VAL A 179 -3.00 27.68 25.48
N PRO A 180 -3.19 26.61 26.28
CA PRO A 180 -3.49 26.75 27.70
C PRO A 180 -2.46 27.59 28.46
N PHE A 181 -1.17 27.40 28.18
CA PHE A 181 -0.08 28.05 28.88
C PHE A 181 0.04 29.53 28.51
N VAL A 182 -0.27 29.89 27.26
CA VAL A 182 -0.38 31.30 26.84
C VAL A 182 -1.50 32.01 27.61
N PHE A 183 -2.65 31.35 27.80
CA PHE A 183 -3.74 31.91 28.60
C PHE A 183 -3.37 32.06 30.09
N LEU A 184 -2.70 31.06 30.67
CA LEU A 184 -2.23 31.11 32.06
C LEU A 184 -1.18 32.20 32.29
N ASN A 185 -0.24 32.36 31.35
CA ASN A 185 0.77 33.41 31.40
C ASN A 185 0.15 34.81 31.27
N ARG A 186 -0.77 35.00 30.32
CA ARG A 186 -1.52 36.27 30.19
C ARG A 186 -2.36 36.58 31.44
N GLY A 187 -2.85 35.56 32.14
CA GLY A 187 -3.54 35.70 33.42
C GLY A 187 -2.62 35.95 34.62
N GLY A 188 -1.31 36.07 34.43
CA GLY A 188 -0.32 36.30 35.48
C GLY A 188 -0.05 35.07 36.37
N LYS A 189 -0.54 33.89 36.00
CA LYS A 189 -0.41 32.66 36.79
C LYS A 189 0.83 31.84 36.43
N LEU A 190 1.41 32.09 35.26
CA LEU A 190 2.59 31.39 34.75
C LEU A 190 3.66 32.40 34.35
N SER A 191 4.91 32.16 34.72
CA SER A 191 6.05 33.02 34.42
C SER A 191 6.41 32.97 32.93
N ASN A 192 7.05 34.05 32.44
CA ASN A 192 7.54 34.10 31.06
C ASN A 192 8.65 33.07 30.82
N ASP A 193 9.48 32.81 31.83
CA ASP A 193 10.55 31.80 31.79
C ASP A 193 9.98 30.40 31.59
N ALA A 194 8.92 30.05 32.34
CA ALA A 194 8.21 28.79 32.17
C ALA A 194 7.57 28.66 30.79
N LEU A 195 6.94 29.73 30.28
CA LEU A 195 6.37 29.73 28.93
C LEU A 195 7.46 29.50 27.87
N ILE A 196 8.63 30.12 28.00
CA ILE A 196 9.76 29.90 27.08
C ILE A 196 10.22 28.43 27.12
N ARG A 197 10.37 27.83 28.31
CA ARG A 197 10.72 26.40 28.42
C ARG A 197 9.68 25.48 27.81
N LEU A 198 8.39 25.79 27.98
CA LEU A 198 7.29 25.05 27.33
C LEU A 198 7.33 25.17 25.80
N THR A 199 7.64 26.35 25.26
CA THR A 199 7.81 26.53 23.82
C THR A 199 8.99 25.72 23.29
N TYR A 200 10.12 25.73 23.99
CA TYR A 200 11.28 24.92 23.65
C TYR A 200 10.94 23.42 23.66
N LEU A 201 10.21 22.96 24.69
CA LEU A 201 9.73 21.59 24.78
C LEU A 201 8.81 21.25 23.60
N ALA A 202 7.86 22.13 23.27
CA ALA A 202 6.91 21.89 22.19
C ALA A 202 7.58 21.85 20.81
N GLU A 203 8.69 22.56 20.62
CA GLU A 203 9.47 22.57 19.38
C GLU A 203 10.43 21.37 19.29
N HIS A 204 11.03 20.95 20.40
CA HIS A 204 12.04 19.88 20.45
C HIS A 204 11.53 18.58 21.07
N CYS A 205 10.20 18.39 21.17
CA CYS A 205 9.61 17.27 21.88
C CYS A 205 10.07 15.90 21.37
N GLU A 206 10.34 15.75 20.07
CA GLU A 206 10.80 14.49 19.48
C GLU A 206 12.23 14.11 19.90
N ASP A 207 13.11 15.09 20.05
CA ASP A 207 14.49 14.86 20.46
C ASP A 207 14.59 14.73 21.98
N LEU A 208 13.80 15.52 22.72
CA LEU A 208 13.64 15.37 24.16
C LEU A 208 13.06 14.00 24.53
N ALA A 209 12.08 13.50 23.76
CA ALA A 209 11.48 12.18 23.99
C ALA A 209 12.47 11.02 23.83
N LYS A 210 13.56 11.19 23.04
CA LYS A 210 14.61 10.18 22.87
C LYS A 210 15.68 10.24 23.97
N THR A 211 15.95 11.43 24.49
CA THR A 211 17.12 11.72 25.32
C THR A 211 16.78 11.70 26.81
N GLU A 212 15.60 12.22 27.18
CA GLU A 212 15.15 12.28 28.56
C GLU A 212 14.16 11.14 28.82
N LEU A 213 14.61 10.11 29.55
CA LEU A 213 13.76 9.03 30.07
C LEU A 213 12.61 9.53 30.96
N TRP A 214 12.62 10.79 31.38
CA TRP A 214 11.81 11.29 32.50
C TRP A 214 10.92 12.52 32.18
N ASN A 215 10.84 12.97 30.93
CA ASN A 215 9.96 14.09 30.55
C ASN A 215 8.66 13.59 29.89
N ASN A 216 7.72 13.19 30.75
CA ASN A 216 6.41 12.66 30.35
C ASN A 216 5.65 13.61 29.40
N ALA A 217 5.81 14.93 29.52
CA ALA A 217 5.15 15.90 28.66
C ALA A 217 5.72 15.90 27.22
N ALA A 218 7.05 15.88 27.08
CA ALA A 218 7.71 15.81 25.78
C ALA A 218 7.41 14.48 25.06
N GLN A 219 7.49 13.36 25.79
CA GLN A 219 7.16 12.03 25.27
C GLN A 219 5.70 11.94 24.84
N TRP A 220 4.78 12.45 25.68
CA TRP A 220 3.36 12.49 25.35
C TRP A 220 3.09 13.33 24.11
N LEU A 221 3.67 14.53 24.02
CA LEU A 221 3.45 15.41 22.87
C LEU A 221 3.97 14.76 21.60
N ALA A 222 5.21 14.27 21.60
CA ALA A 222 5.83 13.61 20.45
C ALA A 222 5.01 12.41 19.95
N TYR A 223 4.46 11.60 20.86
CA TYR A 223 3.64 10.45 20.49
C TYR A 223 2.25 10.82 19.93
N ASN A 224 1.75 12.01 20.28
CA ASN A 224 0.40 12.46 19.96
C ASN A 224 0.34 13.61 18.93
N LEU A 225 1.48 14.04 18.37
CA LEU A 225 1.54 15.10 17.34
C LEU A 225 0.67 14.84 16.10
N ARG A 226 0.49 13.57 15.72
CA ARG A 226 -0.32 13.18 14.55
C ARG A 226 -1.75 12.79 14.89
N ARG A 227 -2.11 12.79 16.18
CA ARG A 227 -3.43 12.38 16.67
C ARG A 227 -4.36 13.57 16.83
N ASP A 228 -5.64 13.27 16.97
CA ASP A 228 -6.67 14.27 17.26
C ASP A 228 -6.92 14.30 18.77
N TRP A 229 -6.62 15.44 19.38
CA TRP A 229 -6.83 15.71 20.81
C TRP A 229 -7.22 17.17 21.02
N MET A 230 -7.83 17.42 22.18
CA MET A 230 -8.34 18.70 22.63
C MET A 230 -7.65 19.08 23.94
N TYR A 231 -7.76 20.34 24.33
CA TYR A 231 -7.29 20.82 25.61
C TYR A 231 -8.45 21.46 26.38
N ARG A 232 -8.31 21.53 27.69
CA ARG A 232 -9.11 22.37 28.57
C ARG A 232 -8.28 22.81 29.77
N VAL A 233 -8.69 23.89 30.42
CA VAL A 233 -8.12 24.31 31.71
C VAL A 233 -9.04 23.80 32.82
N THR A 234 -8.47 23.07 33.78
CA THR A 234 -9.17 22.56 34.98
C THR A 234 -8.47 23.05 36.24
N LYS A 235 -9.06 22.80 37.40
CA LYS A 235 -8.34 22.94 38.68
C LYS A 235 -7.50 21.68 38.92
N CYS A 236 -6.36 21.87 39.57
CA CYS A 236 -5.47 20.81 40.02
C CYS A 236 -5.98 20.29 41.37
N ASP A 237 -6.25 18.99 41.43
CA ASP A 237 -6.75 18.34 42.65
C ASP A 237 -5.67 18.27 43.75
N GLU A 238 -4.38 18.26 43.36
CA GLU A 238 -3.25 18.17 44.30
C GLU A 238 -2.80 19.53 44.85
N HIS A 239 -2.77 20.56 44.01
CA HIS A 239 -2.19 21.86 44.36
C HIS A 239 -3.24 22.99 44.49
N GLY A 240 -4.48 22.77 44.06
CA GLY A 240 -5.55 23.77 44.06
C GLY A 240 -5.45 24.83 42.95
N ASP A 241 -4.30 24.92 42.27
CA ASP A 241 -4.02 25.84 41.16
C ASP A 241 -4.65 25.39 39.83
N GLU A 242 -4.54 26.19 38.77
CA GLU A 242 -5.00 25.79 37.44
C GLU A 242 -4.07 24.75 36.79
N ALA A 243 -4.64 23.90 35.94
CA ALA A 243 -3.93 22.88 35.19
C ALA A 243 -4.42 22.82 33.74
N ALA A 244 -3.49 22.61 32.82
CA ALA A 244 -3.77 22.30 31.43
C ALA A 244 -3.99 20.79 31.30
N GLU A 245 -5.16 20.40 30.81
CA GLU A 245 -5.52 19.01 30.56
C GLU A 245 -5.70 18.77 29.06
N PHE A 246 -5.01 17.76 28.54
CA PHE A 246 -5.05 17.33 27.14
C PHE A 246 -5.67 15.94 27.05
N TYR A 247 -6.67 15.79 26.19
CA TYR A 247 -7.47 14.57 26.10
C TYR A 247 -7.98 14.31 24.68
N GLY A 248 -8.25 13.05 24.34
CA GLY A 248 -8.76 12.69 23.01
C GLY A 248 -9.08 11.22 22.89
N LYS A 249 -9.82 10.84 21.85
CA LYS A 249 -10.20 9.43 21.63
C LYS A 249 -8.96 8.59 21.35
N GLY A 250 -8.66 7.65 22.24
CA GLY A 250 -7.47 6.79 22.12
C GLY A 250 -6.15 7.54 22.33
N VAL A 251 -6.20 8.71 22.97
CA VAL A 251 -5.04 9.49 23.40
C VAL A 251 -5.03 9.46 24.94
N PRO A 252 -3.93 9.04 25.59
CA PRO A 252 -3.87 9.05 27.05
C PRO A 252 -4.02 10.49 27.55
N THR A 253 -4.67 10.72 28.69
CA THR A 253 -4.83 12.07 29.20
C THR A 253 -3.53 12.57 29.81
N LEU A 254 -3.10 13.76 29.41
CA LEU A 254 -1.96 14.46 30.01
C LEU A 254 -2.48 15.67 30.78
N ARG A 255 -2.09 15.79 32.04
CA ARG A 255 -2.37 16.97 32.86
C ARG A 255 -1.05 17.58 33.30
N ILE A 256 -0.93 18.90 33.18
CA ILE A 256 0.22 19.68 33.63
C ILE A 256 -0.32 20.85 34.46
N CYS A 257 -0.04 20.87 35.77
CA CYS A 257 -0.40 22.00 36.61
C CYS A 257 0.57 23.17 36.50
N VAL A 258 0.19 24.36 36.97
CA VAL A 258 1.04 25.56 36.93
C VAL A 258 2.41 25.31 37.58
N LYS A 259 2.48 24.65 38.74
CA LYS A 259 3.76 24.34 39.41
C LYS A 259 4.65 23.43 38.56
N GLU A 260 4.09 22.38 37.99
CA GLU A 260 4.83 21.48 37.08
C GLU A 260 5.30 22.21 35.82
N ALA A 261 4.50 23.15 35.32
CA ALA A 261 4.86 23.97 34.17
C ALA A 261 6.02 24.93 34.49
N GLU A 262 6.08 25.49 35.70
CA GLU A 262 7.19 26.34 36.16
C GLU A 262 8.52 25.59 36.24
N ASP A 263 8.46 24.32 36.66
CA ASP A 263 9.64 23.49 36.87
C ASP A 263 10.03 22.65 35.65
N ILE A 264 9.30 22.79 34.53
CA ILE A 264 9.59 22.04 33.31
C ILE A 264 10.99 22.39 32.79
N LEU A 265 11.80 21.37 32.47
CA LEU A 265 13.18 21.53 32.00
C LEU A 265 14.10 22.35 32.95
N ARG A 266 13.74 22.52 34.23
CA ARG A 266 14.70 22.98 35.25
C ARG A 266 15.61 21.84 35.67
N THR A 267 16.92 22.04 35.55
CA THR A 267 17.97 21.07 35.89
C THR A 267 18.18 20.86 37.39
N ASP A 268 17.49 21.62 38.23
CA ASP A 268 17.91 21.87 39.61
C ASP A 268 17.05 21.11 40.64
N GLN A 269 15.93 20.50 40.22
CA GLN A 269 15.07 19.70 41.09
C GLN A 269 14.63 18.39 40.43
N ALA A 270 14.67 17.32 41.21
CA ALA A 270 14.10 16.04 40.86
C ALA A 270 12.58 16.16 40.71
N THR A 271 12.10 15.99 39.47
CA THR A 271 10.82 15.41 39.03
C THR A 271 9.49 16.05 39.44
N PRO A 272 8.63 16.36 38.46
CA PRO A 272 7.18 16.30 38.62
C PRO A 272 6.59 14.99 38.05
N ARG A 273 5.76 14.29 38.83
CA ARG A 273 4.94 13.16 38.38
C ARG A 273 3.70 13.68 37.66
N SER A 274 3.79 13.93 36.35
CA SER A 274 2.53 14.05 35.57
C SER A 274 1.84 12.69 35.55
N THR A 275 0.70 12.61 36.23
CA THR A 275 -0.12 11.39 36.28
C THR A 275 -0.77 11.18 34.92
N THR A 276 -0.28 10.19 34.17
CA THR A 276 -0.97 9.69 32.98
C THR A 276 -2.04 8.70 33.44
N THR A 277 -3.30 9.14 33.51
CA THR A 277 -4.41 8.23 33.79
C THR A 277 -4.94 7.63 32.49
N THR A 278 -4.97 6.30 32.42
CA THR A 278 -5.69 5.57 31.37
C THR A 278 -7.14 5.43 31.80
N ASN A 279 -8.03 6.29 31.31
CA ASN A 279 -9.47 6.01 31.46
C ASN A 279 -9.87 4.85 30.52
N PRO A 280 -10.74 3.93 30.99
CA PRO A 280 -11.14 2.72 30.27
C PRO A 280 -11.92 2.99 28.97
#